data_AF-D3D8L4-F1
#
_entry.id   AF-D3D8L4-F1
#
_cell.length_a   1.000
_cell.length_b   1.000
_cell.length_c   1.000
_cell.angle_alpha   90.00
_cell.angle_beta   90.00
_cell.angle_gamma   90.00
#
_symmetry.space_group_name_H-M   'P 1'
#
loop_
_entity.id
_entity.type
_entity.pdbx_description
1 polymer ?
#
loop_
_entity_poly.entity_id
_entity_poly.type
_entity_poly.pdbx_seq_one_letter_code
_entity_poly.pdbx_strand_id
1 'polypeptide(L)'
;GMGEAAADYIAHKNLAIAGAVGLLGFVAGLWMQFRARRYSAPVYWFAVMMVAVFGTMAADGPPLGHIGSTIFYALLLAVVLRRWYRSEGTLSIHGIVTRRRETFYWLTVLATFALGTAAGDLTADSLRLGYLTSGVLFAVVIALPAIAWRWFGLSEVAAFWCAYVLTRPLGASFADWLGKPTDRSGVGLGDGLVALVALILIAALVAYLTITRSDVQRHGVQRHDVQISTNGELGPTRTASALPQRRLPYQPAE
;
A
#
# COMPACT_ATOMS: atom_id res chain seq x y z
N GLY A 1 9.79 -7.02 0.73
CA GLY A 1 10.57 -6.20 1.67
C GLY A 1 10.43 -6.80 3.04
N MET A 2 10.14 -6.00 4.07
CA MET A 2 9.99 -6.50 5.45
C MET A 2 8.99 -7.66 5.61
N GLY A 3 7.82 -7.60 4.95
CA GLY A 3 6.83 -8.68 5.03
C GLY A 3 7.31 -10.02 4.45
N GLU A 4 8.14 -9.96 3.41
CA GLU A 4 8.76 -11.13 2.76
C GLU A 4 9.70 -11.84 3.75
N ALA A 5 10.70 -11.09 4.23
CA ALA A 5 11.68 -11.59 5.18
C ALA A 5 11.05 -12.04 6.50
N ALA A 6 9.98 -11.37 6.96
CA ALA A 6 9.26 -11.77 8.16
C ALA A 6 8.46 -13.07 7.96
N ALA A 7 7.78 -13.22 6.81
CA ALA A 7 7.06 -14.45 6.49
C ALA A 7 8.02 -15.63 6.39
N ASP A 8 9.13 -15.48 5.66
CA ASP A 8 10.16 -16.51 5.48
C ASP A 8 10.79 -16.91 6.82
N TYR A 9 11.14 -15.94 7.66
CA TYR A 9 11.72 -16.23 8.98
C TYR A 9 10.79 -17.08 9.86
N ILE A 10 9.48 -16.80 9.86
CA ILE A 10 8.52 -17.56 10.67
C ILE A 10 8.24 -18.92 10.03
N ALA A 11 8.15 -18.98 8.69
CA ALA A 11 7.93 -20.21 7.93
C ALA A 11 9.07 -21.21 8.13
N HIS A 12 10.33 -20.75 8.14
CA HIS A 12 11.50 -21.58 8.42
C HIS A 12 11.47 -22.22 9.81
N LYS A 13 10.84 -21.58 10.80
CA LYS A 13 10.69 -22.16 12.15
C LYS A 13 9.55 -23.16 12.21
N ASN A 14 8.37 -22.76 11.73
CA ASN A 14 7.19 -23.60 11.73
C ASN A 14 6.12 -23.03 10.80
N LEU A 15 5.84 -23.76 9.71
CA LEU A 15 4.86 -23.36 8.69
C LEU A 15 3.44 -23.16 9.26
N ALA A 16 3.01 -24.00 10.21
CA ALA A 16 1.68 -23.88 10.81
C ALA A 16 1.55 -22.62 11.68
N ILE A 17 2.60 -22.29 12.43
CA ILE A 17 2.66 -21.04 13.21
C ILE A 17 2.71 -19.84 12.28
N ALA A 18 3.49 -19.92 11.19
CA ALA A 18 3.58 -18.88 10.18
C ALA A 18 2.20 -18.58 9.58
N GLY A 19 1.48 -19.59 9.11
CA GLY A 19 0.12 -19.45 8.58
C GLY A 19 -0.86 -18.89 9.62
N ALA A 20 -0.79 -19.35 10.88
CA ALA A 20 -1.64 -18.84 11.96
C ALA A 20 -1.36 -17.36 12.26
N VAL A 21 -0.08 -16.97 12.40
CA VAL A 21 0.33 -15.58 12.68
C VAL A 21 -0.04 -14.67 11.51
N GLY A 22 0.22 -15.09 10.27
CA GLY A 22 -0.14 -14.35 9.07
C GLY A 22 -1.65 -14.12 8.97
N LEU A 23 -2.45 -15.19 9.09
CA LEU A 23 -3.91 -15.10 8.97
C LEU A 23 -4.54 -14.32 10.14
N LEU A 24 -4.19 -14.65 11.39
CA LEU A 24 -4.76 -13.97 12.56
C LEU A 24 -4.32 -12.51 12.62
N GLY A 25 -3.06 -12.21 12.30
CA GLY A 25 -2.54 -10.86 12.20
C GLY A 25 -3.24 -10.05 11.13
N PHE A 26 -3.45 -10.63 9.94
CA PHE A 26 -4.19 -10.00 8.85
C PHE A 26 -5.63 -9.67 9.24
N VAL A 27 -6.35 -10.64 9.82
CA VAL A 27 -7.74 -10.45 10.27
C VAL A 27 -7.80 -9.37 11.35
N ALA A 28 -6.91 -9.42 12.34
CA ALA A 28 -6.85 -8.43 13.42
C ALA A 28 -6.53 -7.03 12.88
N GLY A 29 -5.55 -6.91 11.98
CA GLY A 29 -5.13 -5.63 11.39
C GLY A 29 -6.25 -4.98 10.59
N LEU A 30 -6.89 -5.72 9.68
CA LEU A 30 -8.03 -5.20 8.93
C LEU A 30 -9.23 -4.89 9.82
N TRP A 31 -9.50 -5.71 10.82
CA TRP A 31 -10.58 -5.45 11.77
C TRP A 31 -10.35 -4.17 12.56
N MET A 32 -9.13 -3.94 13.06
CA MET A 32 -8.75 -2.71 13.75
C MET A 32 -8.88 -1.51 12.81
N GLN A 33 -8.42 -1.64 11.57
CA GLN A 33 -8.50 -0.60 10.55
C GLN A 33 -9.96 -0.21 10.23
N PHE A 34 -10.84 -1.18 9.95
CA PHE A 34 -12.25 -0.91 9.68
C PHE A 34 -13.04 -0.41 10.90
N ARG A 35 -12.53 -0.65 12.11
CA ARG A 35 -13.13 -0.17 13.36
C ARG A 35 -12.64 1.22 13.74
N ALA A 36 -11.47 1.65 13.26
CA ALA A 36 -10.92 2.95 13.54
C ALA A 36 -11.82 4.06 12.98
N ARG A 37 -12.25 4.98 13.85
CA ARG A 37 -13.15 6.10 13.48
C ARG A 37 -12.38 7.37 13.07
N ARG A 38 -11.07 7.38 13.24
CA ARG A 38 -10.15 8.47 12.93
C ARG A 38 -8.88 7.87 12.35
N TYR A 39 -8.20 8.62 11.49
CA TYR A 39 -6.89 8.23 10.99
C TYR A 39 -5.93 8.01 12.16
N SER A 40 -5.35 6.82 12.22
CA SER A 40 -4.33 6.45 13.18
C SER A 40 -3.20 5.79 12.40
N ALA A 41 -2.10 6.52 12.24
CA ALA A 41 -0.92 6.01 11.52
C ALA A 41 -0.46 4.65 12.08
N PRO A 42 -0.38 4.42 13.41
CA PRO A 42 0.00 3.10 13.94
C PRO A 42 -0.91 1.94 13.50
N VAL A 43 -2.23 2.14 13.51
CA VAL A 43 -3.20 1.10 13.11
C VAL A 43 -3.08 0.80 11.61
N TYR A 44 -2.96 1.85 10.80
CA TYR A 44 -2.78 1.72 9.36
C TYR A 44 -1.49 0.96 9.02
N TRP A 45 -0.37 1.38 9.61
CA TRP A 45 0.92 0.72 9.36
C TRP A 45 0.91 -0.73 9.87
N PHE A 46 0.33 -1.01 11.03
CA PHE A 46 0.16 -2.38 11.51
C PHE A 46 -0.64 -3.24 10.51
N ALA A 47 -1.75 -2.73 9.99
CA ALA A 47 -2.53 -3.41 8.97
C ALA A 47 -1.70 -3.64 7.69
N VAL A 48 -0.95 -2.65 7.22
CA VAL A 48 -0.03 -2.79 6.08
C VAL A 48 1.03 -3.87 6.34
N MET A 49 1.60 -3.93 7.54
CA MET A 49 2.59 -4.95 7.90
C MET A 49 1.99 -6.35 7.88
N MET A 50 0.80 -6.54 8.48
CA MET A 50 0.15 -7.85 8.53
C MET A 50 -0.33 -8.30 7.14
N VAL A 51 -0.81 -7.37 6.31
CA VAL A 51 -1.13 -7.64 4.91
C VAL A 51 0.12 -8.02 4.11
N ALA A 52 1.27 -7.42 4.42
CA ALA A 52 2.54 -7.79 3.79
C ALA A 52 2.93 -9.24 4.11
N VAL A 53 2.94 -9.60 5.40
CA VAL A 53 3.28 -10.97 5.86
C VAL A 53 2.31 -12.00 5.28
N PHE A 54 1.01 -11.75 5.40
CA PHE A 54 -0.01 -12.66 4.87
C PHE A 54 0.01 -12.74 3.35
N GLY A 55 0.26 -11.62 2.66
CA GLY A 55 0.34 -11.55 1.21
C GLY A 55 1.48 -12.39 0.65
N THR A 56 2.66 -12.36 1.27
CA THR A 56 3.78 -13.25 0.94
C THR A 56 3.37 -14.72 1.10
N MET A 57 2.79 -15.09 2.24
CA MET A 57 2.33 -16.48 2.47
C MET A 57 1.25 -16.93 1.47
N ALA A 58 0.38 -16.00 1.07
CA ALA A 58 -0.65 -16.28 0.08
C ALA A 58 -0.05 -16.52 -1.31
N ALA A 59 1.12 -15.93 -1.64
CA ALA A 59 1.79 -16.14 -2.92
C ALA A 59 2.12 -17.62 -3.17
N ASP A 60 2.55 -18.33 -2.12
CA ASP A 60 2.93 -19.75 -2.15
C ASP A 60 1.77 -20.73 -1.88
N GLY A 61 0.59 -20.23 -1.53
CA GLY A 61 -0.57 -21.06 -1.21
C GLY A 61 -1.11 -21.90 -2.38
N PRO A 62 -1.29 -21.33 -3.59
CA PRO A 62 -1.79 -22.08 -4.74
C PRO A 62 -0.76 -23.11 -5.26
N PRO A 63 -1.17 -24.37 -5.52
CA PRO A 63 -0.28 -25.39 -6.10
C PRO A 63 -0.12 -25.20 -7.62
N LEU A 64 0.19 -23.97 -8.05
CA LEU A 64 0.24 -23.55 -9.45
C LEU A 64 1.68 -23.24 -9.92
N GLY A 65 2.65 -23.29 -9.01
CA GLY A 65 4.03 -22.85 -9.25
C GLY A 65 4.13 -21.33 -9.45
N HIS A 66 5.36 -20.80 -9.54
CA HIS A 66 5.58 -19.35 -9.61
C HIS A 66 4.86 -18.70 -10.81
N ILE A 67 4.94 -19.29 -12.01
CA ILE A 67 4.24 -18.78 -13.21
C ILE A 67 2.73 -18.73 -12.98
N GLY A 68 2.16 -19.82 -12.46
CA GLY A 68 0.72 -19.93 -12.26
C GLY A 68 0.22 -18.97 -11.18
N SER A 69 0.95 -18.84 -10.06
CA SER A 69 0.65 -17.86 -9.00
C SER A 69 0.77 -16.42 -9.49
N THR A 70 1.81 -16.07 -10.26
CA THR A 70 1.94 -14.72 -10.84
C THR A 70 0.76 -14.39 -11.75
N ILE A 71 0.40 -15.29 -12.67
CA ILE A 71 -0.74 -15.08 -13.58
C ILE A 71 -2.04 -14.99 -12.79
N PHE A 72 -2.25 -15.88 -11.81
CA PHE A 72 -3.44 -15.87 -10.95
C PHE A 72 -3.59 -14.54 -10.22
N TYR A 73 -2.55 -14.06 -9.54
CA TYR A 73 -2.60 -12.80 -8.80
C TYR A 73 -2.67 -11.57 -9.71
N ALA A 74 -2.07 -11.62 -10.91
CA ALA A 74 -2.21 -10.57 -11.91
C ALA A 74 -3.65 -10.45 -12.41
N LEU A 75 -4.31 -11.58 -12.70
CA LEU A 75 -5.72 -11.62 -13.09
C LEU A 75 -6.63 -11.18 -11.93
N LEU A 76 -6.36 -11.64 -10.71
CA LEU A 76 -7.10 -11.23 -9.52
C LEU A 76 -7.02 -9.71 -9.33
N LEU A 77 -5.82 -9.13 -9.40
CA LEU A 77 -5.60 -7.69 -9.31
C LEU A 77 -6.35 -6.94 -10.41
N ALA A 78 -6.28 -7.41 -11.65
CA ALA A 78 -7.01 -6.82 -12.77
C ALA A 78 -8.54 -6.85 -12.56
N VAL A 79 -9.07 -7.96 -12.03
CA VAL A 79 -10.50 -8.09 -11.70
C VAL A 79 -10.91 -7.13 -10.58
N VAL A 80 -10.09 -7.01 -9.53
CA VAL A 80 -10.34 -6.09 -8.40
C VAL A 80 -10.35 -4.64 -8.90
N LEU A 81 -9.32 -4.21 -9.64
CA LEU A 81 -9.24 -2.86 -10.21
C LEU A 81 -10.40 -2.57 -11.17
N ARG A 82 -10.77 -3.54 -12.02
CA ARG A 82 -11.90 -3.40 -12.95
C ARG A 82 -13.24 -3.28 -12.22
N ARG A 83 -13.45 -4.08 -11.16
CA ARG A 83 -14.67 -4.00 -10.34
C ARG A 83 -14.72 -2.69 -9.58
N TRP A 84 -13.60 -2.23 -9.03
CA TRP A 84 -13.51 -0.94 -8.36
C TRP A 84 -13.87 0.19 -9.34
N TYR A 85 -13.20 0.25 -10.51
CA TYR A 85 -13.46 1.27 -11.53
C TYR A 85 -14.92 1.26 -12.00
N ARG A 86 -15.52 0.09 -12.24
CA ARG A 86 -16.94 -0.01 -12.60
C ARG A 86 -17.90 0.45 -11.49
N SER A 87 -17.52 0.28 -10.23
CA SER A 87 -18.39 0.62 -9.10
C SER A 87 -18.30 2.08 -8.65
N GLU A 88 -17.12 2.70 -8.77
CA GLU A 88 -16.84 4.03 -8.21
C GLU A 88 -16.48 5.06 -9.30
N GLY A 89 -16.29 4.64 -10.55
CA GLY A 89 -15.93 5.51 -11.68
C GLY A 89 -14.51 6.11 -11.61
N THR A 90 -13.77 5.83 -10.53
CA THR A 90 -12.42 6.33 -10.30
C THR A 90 -11.60 5.33 -9.48
N LEU A 91 -10.30 5.31 -9.72
CA LEU A 91 -9.30 4.58 -8.94
C LEU A 91 -8.47 5.52 -8.03
N SER A 92 -8.93 6.76 -7.88
CA SER A 92 -8.23 7.79 -7.09
C SER A 92 -8.28 7.48 -5.59
N ILE A 93 -7.13 7.65 -4.95
CA ILE A 93 -6.92 7.42 -3.50
C ILE A 93 -7.33 8.65 -2.68
N HIS A 94 -7.49 9.82 -3.32
CA HIS A 94 -7.77 11.11 -2.67
C HIS A 94 -9.21 11.25 -2.09
N GLY A 95 -9.88 10.14 -1.78
CA GLY A 95 -11.27 10.15 -1.30
C GLY A 95 -11.76 8.78 -0.88
N ILE A 96 -10.98 8.06 -0.06
CA ILE A 96 -11.39 6.81 0.59
C ILE A 96 -12.20 7.15 1.85
N VAL A 97 -13.42 7.65 1.66
CA VAL A 97 -14.31 8.04 2.77
C VAL A 97 -15.42 7.01 3.03
N THR A 98 -15.57 6.02 2.16
CA THR A 98 -16.59 4.97 2.27
C THR A 98 -15.96 3.61 2.53
N ARG A 99 -16.63 2.78 3.34
CA ARG A 99 -16.20 1.38 3.63
C ARG A 99 -16.02 0.54 2.36
N ARG A 100 -16.80 0.83 1.32
CA ARG A 100 -16.70 0.14 0.03
C ARG A 100 -15.38 0.44 -0.68
N ARG A 101 -14.98 1.71 -0.76
CA ARG A 101 -13.69 2.13 -1.33
C ARG A 101 -12.53 1.59 -0.51
N GLU A 102 -12.66 1.60 0.81
CA GLU A 102 -11.64 1.06 1.71
C GLU A 102 -11.44 -0.45 1.49
N THR A 103 -12.52 -1.20 1.26
CA THR A 103 -12.43 -2.63 0.95
C THR A 103 -11.71 -2.89 -0.37
N PHE A 104 -12.04 -2.16 -1.44
CA PHE A 104 -11.34 -2.29 -2.72
C PHE A 104 -9.87 -1.92 -2.61
N TYR A 105 -9.56 -0.88 -1.83
CA TYR A 105 -8.19 -0.49 -1.54
C TYR A 105 -7.42 -1.64 -0.89
N TRP A 106 -7.91 -2.19 0.22
CA TRP A 106 -7.22 -3.30 0.91
C TRP A 106 -7.13 -4.58 0.08
N LEU A 107 -8.15 -4.90 -0.72
CA LEU A 107 -8.09 -6.02 -1.67
C LEU A 107 -7.02 -5.80 -2.73
N THR A 108 -6.91 -4.58 -3.26
CA THR A 108 -5.87 -4.21 -4.22
C THR A 108 -4.50 -4.37 -3.57
N VAL A 109 -4.31 -3.79 -2.37
CA VAL A 109 -3.06 -3.90 -1.61
C VAL A 109 -2.68 -5.37 -1.39
N LEU A 110 -3.60 -6.20 -0.90
CA LEU A 110 -3.35 -7.63 -0.68
C LEU A 110 -2.94 -8.36 -1.98
N ALA A 111 -3.69 -8.15 -3.07
CA ALA A 111 -3.38 -8.77 -4.36
C ALA A 111 -2.02 -8.30 -4.91
N THR A 112 -1.65 -7.02 -4.71
CA THR A 112 -0.33 -6.52 -5.11
C THR A 112 0.82 -7.12 -4.31
N PHE A 113 0.61 -7.42 -3.03
CA PHE A 113 1.63 -8.08 -2.21
C PHE A 113 1.87 -9.50 -2.72
N ALA A 114 0.82 -10.31 -2.83
CA ALA A 114 0.94 -11.68 -3.30
C ALA A 114 1.48 -11.76 -4.75
N LEU A 115 1.05 -10.84 -5.64
CA LEU A 115 1.60 -10.72 -6.98
C LEU A 115 3.08 -10.37 -6.97
N GLY A 116 3.49 -9.44 -6.10
CA GLY A 116 4.87 -8.96 -6.03
C GLY A 116 5.84 -10.06 -5.61
N THR A 117 5.50 -10.83 -4.58
CA THR A 117 6.27 -12.02 -4.17
C THR A 117 6.34 -13.03 -5.31
N ALA A 118 5.20 -13.47 -5.84
CA ALA A 118 5.17 -14.46 -6.91
C ALA A 118 5.95 -14.01 -8.15
N ALA A 119 5.87 -12.74 -8.54
CA ALA A 119 6.62 -12.18 -9.67
C ALA A 119 8.12 -12.10 -9.39
N GLY A 120 8.52 -11.78 -8.15
CA GLY A 120 9.92 -11.76 -7.72
C GLY A 120 10.56 -13.15 -7.78
N ASP A 121 9.89 -14.16 -7.23
CA ASP A 121 10.36 -15.56 -7.29
C ASP A 121 10.33 -16.10 -8.72
N LEU A 122 9.33 -15.73 -9.52
CA LEU A 122 9.27 -16.08 -10.92
C LEU A 122 10.52 -15.59 -11.68
N THR A 123 10.89 -14.31 -11.51
CA THR A 123 12.05 -13.77 -12.23
C THR A 123 13.37 -14.30 -11.66
N ALA A 124 13.47 -14.48 -10.35
CA ALA A 124 14.69 -14.95 -9.72
C ALA A 124 14.94 -16.44 -10.00
N ASP A 125 13.94 -17.30 -9.72
CA ASP A 125 14.10 -18.76 -9.72
C ASP A 125 13.69 -19.39 -11.06
N SER A 126 12.54 -19.01 -11.63
CA SER A 126 12.05 -19.64 -12.87
C SER A 126 12.79 -19.14 -14.11
N LEU A 127 13.07 -17.82 -14.18
CA LEU A 127 13.90 -17.25 -15.25
C LEU A 127 15.41 -17.36 -14.96
N ARG A 128 15.78 -17.86 -13.79
CA ARG A 128 17.18 -18.05 -13.34
C ARG A 128 18.02 -16.76 -13.40
N LEU A 129 17.39 -15.60 -13.24
CA LEU A 129 18.09 -14.30 -13.24
C LEU A 129 18.83 -14.06 -11.91
N GLY A 130 18.39 -14.73 -10.84
CA GLY A 130 18.81 -14.44 -9.47
C GLY A 130 18.10 -13.22 -8.88
N TYR A 131 18.15 -13.10 -7.55
CA TYR A 131 17.39 -12.08 -6.80
C TYR A 131 17.89 -10.66 -7.06
N LEU A 132 19.22 -10.44 -7.12
CA LEU A 132 19.77 -9.10 -7.40
C LEU A 132 19.40 -8.59 -8.79
N THR A 133 19.61 -9.42 -9.83
CA THR A 133 19.29 -9.07 -11.22
C THR A 133 17.79 -8.79 -11.39
N SER A 134 16.94 -9.58 -10.72
CA SER A 134 15.49 -9.33 -10.66
C SER A 134 15.18 -7.99 -10.00
N GLY A 135 15.83 -7.67 -8.88
CA GLY A 135 15.70 -6.37 -8.23
C GLY A 135 16.07 -5.21 -9.15
N VAL A 136 17.20 -5.32 -9.88
CA VAL A 136 17.62 -4.30 -10.86
C VAL A 136 16.61 -4.19 -12.01
N LEU A 137 16.10 -5.31 -12.53
CA LEU A 137 15.06 -5.31 -13.55
C LEU A 137 13.82 -4.52 -13.08
N PHE A 138 13.30 -4.81 -11.90
CA PHE A 138 12.15 -4.08 -11.37
C PHE A 138 12.46 -2.60 -11.08
N ALA A 139 13.70 -2.26 -10.72
CA ALA A 139 14.15 -0.89 -10.54
C ALA A 139 14.18 -0.09 -11.85
N VAL A 140 14.49 -0.76 -12.97
CA VAL A 140 14.39 -0.15 -14.31
C VAL A 140 12.93 -0.04 -14.73
N VAL A 141 12.14 -1.09 -14.53
CA VAL A 141 10.73 -1.14 -14.97
C VAL A 141 9.86 -0.13 -14.21
N ILE A 142 10.17 0.19 -12.94
CA ILE A 142 9.44 1.23 -12.19
C ILE A 142 9.66 2.64 -12.76
N ALA A 143 10.72 2.88 -13.53
CA ALA A 143 10.89 4.15 -14.23
C ALA A 143 9.90 4.32 -15.39
N LEU A 144 9.40 3.23 -15.99
CA LEU A 144 8.47 3.26 -17.10
C LEU A 144 7.16 4.02 -16.79
N PRO A 145 6.42 3.75 -15.69
CA PRO A 145 5.22 4.52 -15.36
C PRO A 145 5.52 5.99 -15.08
N ALA A 146 6.69 6.32 -14.53
CA ALA A 146 7.09 7.72 -14.31
C ALA A 146 7.33 8.46 -15.64
N ILE A 147 8.02 7.81 -16.59
CA ILE A 147 8.25 8.35 -17.94
C ILE A 147 6.94 8.43 -18.72
N ALA A 148 6.09 7.39 -18.66
CA ALA A 148 4.78 7.35 -19.30
C ALA A 148 3.87 8.48 -18.80
N TRP A 149 3.89 8.77 -17.50
CA TRP A 149 3.18 9.91 -16.93
C TRP A 149 3.73 11.25 -17.44
N ARG A 150 5.07 11.40 -17.42
CA ARG A 150 5.71 12.69 -17.72
C ARG A 150 5.66 13.07 -19.21
N TRP A 151 5.70 12.10 -20.11
CA TRP A 151 5.85 12.32 -21.56
C TRP A 151 4.70 11.78 -22.41
N PHE A 152 3.96 10.76 -21.95
CA PHE A 152 2.92 10.09 -22.75
C PHE A 152 1.50 10.36 -22.26
N GLY A 153 1.32 11.27 -21.29
CA GLY A 153 -0.01 11.67 -20.80
C GLY A 153 -0.78 10.56 -20.09
N LEU A 154 -0.08 9.56 -19.53
CA LEU A 154 -0.71 8.53 -18.71
C LEU A 154 -1.40 9.18 -17.49
N SER A 155 -2.61 8.75 -17.14
CA SER A 155 -3.30 9.31 -15.96
C SER A 155 -2.48 9.12 -14.67
N GLU A 156 -2.46 10.13 -13.80
CA GLU A 156 -1.76 10.09 -12.49
C GLU A 156 -2.09 8.83 -11.69
N VAL A 157 -3.37 8.44 -11.70
CA VAL A 157 -3.87 7.27 -10.97
C VAL A 157 -3.33 5.97 -11.55
N ALA A 158 -3.29 5.81 -12.87
CA ALA A 158 -2.72 4.61 -13.50
C ALA A 158 -1.20 4.52 -13.29
N ALA A 159 -0.50 5.65 -13.43
CA ALA A 159 0.94 5.71 -13.17
C ALA A 159 1.26 5.34 -11.71
N PHE A 160 0.46 5.87 -10.76
CA PHE A 160 0.56 5.53 -9.35
C PHE A 160 0.38 4.02 -9.11
N TRP A 161 -0.71 3.42 -9.62
CA TRP A 161 -0.97 2.00 -9.38
C TRP A 161 0.08 1.11 -10.02
N CYS A 162 0.53 1.42 -11.24
CA CYS A 162 1.62 0.70 -11.89
C CYS A 162 2.92 0.77 -11.07
N ALA A 163 3.33 1.98 -10.66
CA ALA A 163 4.51 2.15 -9.84
C ALA A 163 4.36 1.43 -8.49
N TYR A 164 3.21 1.56 -7.85
CA TYR A 164 2.89 0.88 -6.58
C TYR A 164 3.00 -0.64 -6.69
N VAL A 165 2.41 -1.24 -7.73
CA VAL A 165 2.53 -2.69 -7.99
C VAL A 165 3.99 -3.08 -8.16
N LEU A 166 4.77 -2.31 -8.93
CA LEU A 166 6.19 -2.60 -9.22
C LEU A 166 7.13 -2.43 -8.02
N THR A 167 6.79 -1.58 -7.04
CA THR A 167 7.58 -1.49 -5.79
C THR A 167 7.57 -2.79 -4.98
N ARG A 168 6.54 -3.63 -5.16
CA ARG A 168 6.40 -4.89 -4.42
C ARG A 168 7.40 -5.97 -4.85
N PRO A 169 7.45 -6.40 -6.11
CA PRO A 169 8.44 -7.38 -6.55
C PRO A 169 9.86 -6.82 -6.39
N LEU A 170 10.08 -5.53 -6.63
CA LEU A 170 11.34 -4.85 -6.34
C LEU A 170 11.79 -5.09 -4.88
N GLY A 171 10.92 -4.78 -3.93
CA GLY A 171 11.22 -4.91 -2.51
C GLY A 171 11.31 -6.38 -2.05
N ALA A 172 10.62 -7.32 -2.69
CA ALA A 172 10.76 -8.75 -2.42
C ALA A 172 12.13 -9.24 -2.91
N SER A 173 12.51 -8.96 -4.15
CA SER A 173 13.80 -9.33 -4.72
C SER A 173 15.00 -8.80 -3.91
N PHE A 174 14.94 -7.57 -3.40
CA PHE A 174 16.01 -7.05 -2.53
C PHE A 174 16.03 -7.69 -1.13
N ALA A 175 14.87 -8.02 -0.57
CA ALA A 175 14.82 -8.71 0.73
C ALA A 175 15.40 -10.12 0.60
N ASP A 176 15.02 -10.85 -0.43
CA ASP A 176 15.50 -12.19 -0.76
C ASP A 176 16.98 -12.20 -1.10
N TRP A 177 17.43 -11.21 -1.87
CA TRP A 177 18.85 -11.05 -2.15
C TRP A 177 19.66 -10.86 -0.87
N LEU A 178 19.18 -10.11 0.12
CA LEU A 178 19.90 -9.94 1.38
C LEU A 178 19.78 -11.17 2.29
N GLY A 179 18.60 -11.79 2.33
CA GLY A 179 18.23 -12.84 3.29
C GLY A 179 18.69 -14.24 2.89
N LYS A 180 18.42 -14.64 1.64
CA LYS A 180 18.66 -16.01 1.15
C LYS A 180 20.17 -16.32 1.05
N PRO A 181 20.56 -17.60 1.17
CA PRO A 181 21.96 -17.99 1.12
C PRO A 181 22.58 -17.88 -0.28
N THR A 182 23.91 -17.91 -0.33
CA THR A 182 24.71 -17.63 -1.54
C THR A 182 24.53 -18.65 -2.67
N ASP A 183 24.15 -19.88 -2.31
CA ASP A 183 23.75 -20.94 -3.24
C ASP A 183 22.47 -20.60 -4.04
N ARG A 184 21.61 -19.73 -3.50
CA ARG A 184 20.41 -19.21 -4.17
C ARG A 184 20.55 -17.77 -4.65
N SER A 185 21.76 -17.29 -4.95
CA SER A 185 22.03 -15.91 -5.41
C SER A 185 21.80 -14.80 -4.37
N GLY A 186 21.68 -15.14 -3.08
CA GLY A 186 21.59 -14.17 -1.99
C GLY A 186 22.92 -13.89 -1.28
N VAL A 187 22.92 -12.95 -0.34
CA VAL A 187 24.09 -12.51 0.46
C VAL A 187 24.25 -13.37 1.72
N GLY A 188 23.17 -14.00 2.20
CA GLY A 188 23.18 -14.87 3.37
C GLY A 188 23.16 -14.14 4.72
N LEU A 189 22.61 -12.91 4.79
CA LEU A 189 22.45 -12.19 6.07
C LEU A 189 21.38 -12.82 6.97
N GLY A 190 20.50 -13.65 6.39
CA GLY A 190 19.40 -14.32 7.06
C GLY A 190 18.13 -13.45 7.14
N ASP A 191 16.99 -14.06 6.83
CA ASP A 191 15.70 -13.38 6.73
C ASP A 191 15.31 -12.64 8.02
N GLY A 192 15.68 -13.20 9.18
CA GLY A 192 15.41 -12.59 10.47
C GLY A 192 16.12 -11.24 10.67
N LEU A 193 17.37 -11.12 10.23
CA LEU A 193 18.13 -9.87 10.32
C LEU A 193 17.56 -8.83 9.35
N VAL A 194 17.28 -9.24 8.12
CA VAL A 194 16.70 -8.38 7.07
C VAL A 194 15.34 -7.85 7.50
N ALA A 195 14.48 -8.71 8.07
CA ALA A 195 13.18 -8.32 8.62
C ALA A 195 13.32 -7.31 9.76
N LEU A 196 14.26 -7.54 10.70
CA LEU A 196 14.50 -6.65 11.85
C LEU A 196 14.99 -5.26 11.40
N VAL A 197 15.98 -5.20 10.53
CA VAL A 197 16.52 -3.92 10.01
C VAL A 197 15.43 -3.17 9.25
N ALA A 198 14.68 -3.86 8.39
CA ALA A 198 13.59 -3.24 7.65
C ALA A 198 12.46 -2.74 8.59
N LEU A 199 12.15 -3.47 9.66
CA LEU A 199 11.20 -3.05 10.68
C LEU A 199 11.67 -1.79 11.40
N ILE A 200 12.95 -1.71 11.81
CA ILE A 200 13.53 -0.53 12.46
C ILE A 200 13.46 0.68 11.53
N LEU A 201 13.82 0.52 10.26
CA LEU A 201 13.75 1.60 9.27
C LEU A 201 12.31 2.09 9.07
N ILE A 202 11.34 1.19 8.96
CA ILE A 202 9.93 1.54 8.86
C ILE A 202 9.47 2.27 10.13
N ALA A 203 9.80 1.75 11.31
CA ALA A 203 9.44 2.38 12.58
C ALA A 203 10.01 3.80 12.71
N ALA A 204 11.27 4.00 12.31
CA ALA A 204 11.91 5.31 12.30
C ALA A 204 11.23 6.28 11.32
N LEU A 205 10.90 5.83 10.11
CA LEU A 205 10.21 6.63 9.10
C LEU A 205 8.79 7.01 9.57
N VAL A 206 8.07 6.05 10.15
CA VAL A 206 6.72 6.27 10.70
C VAL A 206 6.76 7.22 11.89
N ALA A 207 7.73 7.09 12.79
CA ALA A 207 7.94 8.01 13.89
C ALA A 207 8.22 9.43 13.37
N TYR A 208 9.10 9.56 12.38
CA TYR A 208 9.38 10.84 11.73
C TYR A 208 8.14 11.46 11.09
N LEU A 209 7.34 10.70 10.33
CA LEU A 209 6.09 11.16 9.74
C LEU A 209 5.06 11.57 10.80
N THR A 210 4.95 10.78 11.89
CA THR A 210 4.04 11.06 13.00
C THR A 210 4.39 12.37 13.71
N ILE A 211 5.68 12.65 13.88
CA ILE A 211 6.19 13.89 14.50
C ILE A 211 6.00 15.07 13.56
N THR A 212 6.37 14.92 12.28
CA THR A 212 6.31 16.02 11.31
C THR A 212 4.91 16.31 10.79
N ARG A 213 3.96 15.36 10.89
CA ARG A 213 2.59 15.41 10.34
C ARG A 213 2.55 15.84 8.87
N SER A 214 3.61 15.55 8.14
CA SER A 214 3.79 15.94 6.73
C SER A 214 2.85 15.16 5.79
N ASP A 215 2.25 14.08 6.27
CA ASP A 215 1.24 13.26 5.60
C ASP A 215 -0.19 13.84 5.70
N VAL A 216 -0.44 14.81 6.60
CA VAL A 216 -1.75 15.46 6.72
C VAL A 216 -1.90 16.49 5.62
N GLN A 217 -2.59 16.12 4.54
CA GLN A 217 -3.02 17.05 3.49
C GLN A 217 -3.93 18.11 4.12
N ARG A 218 -3.36 19.30 4.39
CA ARG A 218 -4.16 20.49 4.69
C ARG A 218 -5.01 20.75 3.46
N HIS A 219 -6.33 20.57 3.58
CA HIS A 219 -7.24 21.19 2.63
C HIS A 219 -7.00 22.69 2.72
N GLY A 220 -6.23 23.22 1.77
CA GLY A 220 -6.19 24.64 1.52
C GLY A 220 -7.61 25.03 1.19
N VAL A 221 -8.32 25.55 2.18
CA VAL A 221 -9.41 26.47 1.93
C VAL A 221 -8.74 27.64 1.24
N GLN A 222 -8.62 27.58 -0.10
CA GLN A 222 -8.57 28.81 -0.88
C GLN A 222 -9.86 29.52 -0.51
N ARG A 223 -9.80 30.40 0.48
CA ARG A 223 -10.66 31.57 0.48
C ARG A 223 -10.31 32.25 -0.82
N HIS A 224 -11.10 32.01 -1.87
CA HIS A 224 -11.41 33.12 -2.72
C HIS A 224 -12.05 34.13 -1.78
N ASP A 225 -11.23 35.07 -1.31
CA ASP A 225 -11.72 36.32 -0.77
C ASP A 225 -12.62 36.87 -1.87
N VAL A 226 -13.92 36.65 -1.71
CA VAL A 226 -14.92 37.41 -2.42
C VAL A 226 -14.68 38.83 -1.92
N GLN A 227 -13.90 39.56 -2.68
CA GLN A 227 -13.78 40.99 -2.58
C GLN A 227 -15.16 41.53 -2.93
N ILE A 228 -16.06 41.53 -1.93
CA ILE A 228 -17.30 42.27 -1.99
C ILE A 228 -16.84 43.72 -2.15
N SER A 229 -16.94 44.19 -3.38
CA SER A 229 -16.91 45.61 -3.71
C SER A 229 -17.87 46.30 -2.75
N THR A 230 -17.32 47.01 -1.75
CA THR A 230 -18.08 47.94 -0.94
C THR A 230 -18.44 49.12 -1.83
N ASN A 231 -19.50 48.97 -2.61
CA ASN A 231 -20.22 50.05 -3.27
C ASN A 231 -21.72 49.77 -3.12
N GLY A 232 -22.36 50.58 -2.28
CA GLY A 232 -23.79 50.88 -2.39
C GLY A 232 -24.74 49.99 -1.59
N GLU A 233 -25.43 50.67 -0.67
CA GLU A 233 -26.80 50.38 -0.19
C GLU A 233 -27.00 49.44 1.00
N LEU A 234 -27.29 50.08 2.14
CA LEU A 234 -27.95 49.52 3.32
C LEU A 234 -29.40 49.16 2.99
N GLY A 235 -29.78 47.89 3.20
CA GLY A 235 -31.17 47.41 3.19
C GLY A 235 -31.40 46.35 4.29
N PRO A 236 -32.56 46.30 4.95
CA PRO A 236 -32.70 45.63 6.25
C PRO A 236 -33.04 44.13 6.16
N THR A 237 -32.40 43.38 7.06
CA THR A 237 -32.85 42.17 7.78
C THR A 237 -33.66 41.08 7.05
N ARG A 238 -33.06 39.88 6.92
CA ARG A 238 -33.77 38.60 7.01
C ARG A 238 -33.00 37.61 7.88
N THR A 239 -33.54 37.33 9.07
CA THR A 239 -33.15 36.25 9.97
C THR A 239 -33.43 34.91 9.27
N ALA A 240 -32.39 34.26 8.75
CA ALA A 240 -32.50 32.91 8.21
C ALA A 240 -32.33 31.90 9.34
N SER A 241 -33.39 31.12 9.56
CA SER A 241 -33.51 29.97 10.44
C SER A 241 -32.30 29.04 10.41
N ALA A 242 -31.79 28.70 11.60
CA ALA A 242 -30.74 27.71 11.79
C ALA A 242 -31.15 26.33 11.22
N LEU A 243 -30.48 25.92 10.14
CA LEU A 243 -30.44 24.53 9.69
C LEU A 243 -29.55 23.72 10.64
N PRO A 244 -29.89 22.46 10.96
CA PRO A 244 -29.11 21.64 11.88
C PRO A 244 -27.74 21.35 11.26
N GLN A 245 -26.68 21.91 11.87
CA GLN A 245 -25.29 21.70 11.49
C GLN A 245 -24.93 20.21 11.57
N ARG A 246 -24.79 19.58 10.40
CA ARG A 246 -24.34 18.20 10.28
C ARG A 246 -22.80 18.17 10.33
N ARG A 247 -22.26 17.80 11.50
CA ARG A 247 -20.89 17.33 11.80
C ARG A 247 -19.75 17.91 10.94
N LEU A 248 -19.14 18.99 11.42
CA LEU A 248 -17.79 19.41 11.06
C LEU A 248 -16.75 18.60 11.87
N PRO A 249 -15.67 18.07 11.27
CA PRO A 249 -14.57 17.50 12.04
C PRO A 249 -13.60 18.61 12.51
N TYR A 250 -13.54 18.78 13.84
CA TYR A 250 -12.38 19.12 14.68
C TYR A 250 -11.54 20.38 14.34
N GLN A 251 -11.76 21.46 15.11
CA GLN A 251 -10.75 22.49 15.40
C GLN A 251 -9.93 22.06 16.63
N PRO A 252 -8.59 22.12 16.61
CA PRO A 252 -7.82 22.16 17.84
C PRO A 252 -7.82 23.58 18.41
N ALA A 253 -8.09 23.67 19.72
CA ALA A 253 -7.79 24.84 20.53
C ALA A 253 -6.26 25.01 20.62
N GLU A 254 -5.88 26.27 20.83
CA GLU A 254 -4.55 26.89 20.83
C GLU A 254 -3.40 26.07 21.44
#